data_AF-A0A218ZMA9-F1
#
_entry.id   AF-A0A218ZMA9-F1
#
_cell.length_a   1.000
_cell.length_b   1.000
_cell.length_c   1.000
_cell.angle_alpha   90.00
_cell.angle_beta   90.00
_cell.angle_gamma   90.00
#
_symmetry.space_group_name_H-M   'P 1'
#
loop_
_entity.id
_entity.type
_entity.pdbx_description
1 polymer ?
#
loop_
_entity_poly.entity_id
_entity_poly.type
_entity_poly.pdbx_seq_one_letter_code
_entity_poly.pdbx_strand_id
1 'polypeptide(L)' 'MAIDVICGMKVKEDTKFVSEFQGKKFYFCSESCKKEFDKNPLKHSR' A
#
# COMPACT_ATOMS: atom_id res chain seq x y z
N MET A 1 9.56 -7.18 5.17
CA MET A 1 9.60 -6.40 3.91
C MET A 1 8.23 -6.43 3.27
N ALA A 2 7.64 -5.26 3.04
CA ALA A 2 6.34 -5.16 2.40
C ALA A 2 6.49 -4.70 0.94
N ILE A 3 5.47 -4.97 0.12
CA ILE A 3 5.44 -4.60 -1.28
C ILE A 3 4.28 -3.63 -1.46
N ASP A 4 4.58 -2.47 -2.02
CA ASP A 4 3.58 -1.49 -2.41
C ASP A 4 2.78 -2.06 -3.59
N VAL A 5 1.49 -2.31 -3.37
CA VAL A 5 0.62 -2.92 -4.39
C VAL A 5 0.28 -1.97 -5.55
N ILE A 6 0.54 -0.67 -5.41
CA ILE A 6 0.29 0.31 -6.47
C ILE A 6 1.42 0.31 -7.49
N CYS A 7 2.67 0.38 -7.02
CA CYS A 7 3.84 0.50 -7.88
C CYS A 7 4.72 -0.76 -7.95
N GLY A 8 4.47 -1.77 -7.11
CA GLY A 8 5.30 -2.98 -7.01
C GLY A 8 6.65 -2.76 -6.33
N MET A 9 6.92 -1.58 -5.76
CA MET A 9 8.18 -1.34 -5.06
C MET A 9 8.24 -2.04 -3.71
N LYS A 10 9.44 -2.50 -3.36
CA LYS A 10 9.72 -2.95 -2.00
C LYS A 10 9.77 -1.75 -1.06
N VAL A 11 8.96 -1.81 -0.02
CA VAL A 11 8.89 -0.79 1.02
C VAL A 11 9.32 -1.37 2.36
N LYS A 12 9.92 -0.51 3.16
CA LYS A 12 10.32 -0.86 4.52
C LYS A 12 9.09 -0.84 5.42
N GLU A 13 9.08 -1.75 6.39
CA GLU A 13 8.02 -1.86 7.41
C GLU A 13 7.97 -0.63 8.35
N ASP A 14 9.03 0.18 8.32
CA ASP A 14 9.18 1.44 9.06
C ASP A 14 8.50 2.64 8.36
N THR A 15 7.82 2.41 7.23
CA THR A 15 7.09 3.50 6.55
C THR A 15 5.88 3.95 7.37
N LYS A 16 5.67 5.27 7.43
CA LYS A 16 4.47 5.87 8.04
C LYS A 16 3.23 5.72 7.15
N PHE A 17 3.43 5.37 5.88
CA PHE A 17 2.36 5.19 4.90
C PHE A 17 1.83 3.76 4.97
N VAL A 18 0.92 3.52 5.91
CA VAL A 18 0.24 2.23 6.09
C VAL A 18 -1.26 2.43 5.94
N SER A 19 -1.94 1.49 5.27
CA SER A 19 -3.40 1.36 5.28
C SER A 19 -3.80 -0.06 5.65
N GLU A 20 -4.89 -0.19 6.39
CA GLU A 20 -5.46 -1.47 6.76
C GLU A 20 -6.69 -1.75 5.89
N PHE A 21 -6.67 -2.85 5.15
CA PHE A 21 -7.76 -3.25 4.26
C PHE A 21 -8.04 -4.74 4.41
N GLN A 22 -9.30 -5.09 4.67
CA GLN A 22 -9.73 -6.48 4.93
C GLN A 22 -8.92 -7.19 6.03
N GLY A 23 -8.53 -6.46 7.08
CA GLY A 23 -7.71 -7.00 8.18
C GLY A 23 -6.24 -7.27 7.81
N LYS A 24 -5.78 -6.83 6.64
CA LYS A 24 -4.38 -6.87 6.22
C LYS A 24 -3.80 -5.46 6.20
N LYS A 25 -2.58 -5.30 6.71
CA LYS A 25 -1.83 -4.04 6.63
C LYS A 25 -1.03 -4.00 5.35
N PHE A 26 -1.26 -2.95 4.56
CA PHE A 26 -0.54 -2.64 3.34
C PHE A 26 0.37 -1.44 3.59
N TYR A 27 1.59 -1.52 3.07
CA TYR A 27 2.61 -0.51 3.24
C TYR A 27 2.88 0.14 1.89
N PHE A 28 3.06 1.45 1.90
CA PHE A 28 3.22 2.25 0.69
C PHE A 28 4.54 3.01 0.72
N CYS A 29 5.09 3.23 -0.48
CA CYS A 29 6.34 3.98 -0.64
C CYS A 29 6.12 5.48 -0.45
N SER A 30 4.89 5.95 -0.61
CA SER A 30 4.52 7.37 -0.58
C SER A 30 3.04 7.56 -0.26
N GLU A 31 2.68 8.77 0.17
CA GLU A 31 1.29 9.15 0.42
C GLU A 31 0.41 8.99 -0.84
N SER A 32 0.95 9.26 -2.03
CA SER A 32 0.23 9.09 -3.30
C SER A 32 -0.25 7.66 -3.49
N CYS A 33 0.64 6.67 -3.32
CA CYS A 33 0.28 5.25 -3.39
C CYS A 33 -0.75 4.87 -2.31
N LYS A 34 -0.60 5.40 -1.08
CA LYS A 34 -1.60 5.20 -0.03
C LYS A 34 -2.97 5.75 -0.45
N LYS A 35 -3.04 6.99 -0.96
CA LYS A 35 -4.29 7.61 -1.43
C LYS A 35 -4.91 6.86 -2.60
N GLU A 36 -4.09 6.38 -3.51
CA GLU A 36 -4.54 5.61 -4.68
C GLU A 36 -5.13 4.27 -4.25
N PHE A 37 -4.48 3.60 -3.30
CA PHE A 37 -4.99 2.40 -2.67
C PHE A 37 -6.29 2.66 -1.89
N ASP A 38 -6.38 3.76 -1.14
CA ASP A 38 -7.59 4.11 -0.40
C ASP A 38 -8.78 4.41 -1.34
N LYS A 39 -8.49 5.07 -2.47
CA LYS A 39 -9.49 5.35 -3.52
C LYS A 39 -9.94 4.09 -4.25
N ASN A 40 -9.03 3.13 -4.50
CA ASN A 40 -9.39 1.90 -5.23
C ASN A 40 -8.51 0.70 -4.87
N PRO A 41 -8.75 0.07 -3.70
CA PRO A 41 -7.91 -1.02 -3.21
C PRO A 41 -8.08 -2.31 -4.02
N LEU A 42 -9.22 -2.48 -4.69
CA LEU A 42 -9.57 -3.66 -5.47
C LEU A 42 -8.92 -3.69 -6.86
N LYS A 43 -8.50 -2.54 -7.41
CA LYS A 43 -8.01 -2.45 -8.78
C LYS A 43 -6.57 -2.94 -8.95
N HIS A 44 -5.80 -2.95 -7.86
CA HIS A 44 -4.36 -3.24 -7.87
C HIS A 44 -4.00 -4.62 -7.29
N SER A 45 -4.99 -5.41 -6.87
CA SER A 45 -4.80 -6.81 -6.45
C SER A 45 -5.22 -7.75 -7.59
N ARG A 46 -4.41 -7.85 -8.64
CA ARG A 46 -4.62 -8.86 -9.70
C ARG A 46 -3.33 -9.61 -10.00
#